data_AF-A0A0S2SP05-F1
#
_entry.id   AF-A0A0S2SP05-F1
#
_cell.length_a   1.000
_cell.length_b   1.000
_cell.length_c   1.000
_cell.angle_alpha   90.00
_cell.angle_beta   90.00
_cell.angle_gamma   90.00
#
_symmetry.space_group_name_H-M   'P 1'
#
loop_
_entity.id
_entity.type
_entity.pdbx_description
1 polymer ?
#
loop_
_entity_poly.entity_id
_entity_poly.type
_entity_poly.pdbx_seq_one_letter_code
_entity_poly.pdbx_strand_id
1 'polypeptide(L)'
;MTAKGIYYTQQDKIPEVAYTIARGIGGLLIVGSIIAVGLVGPLALAGAGAGAFMAFKITNMKPRVFHIGCQFKGYGGLSIFRDVYGIKIIEMPRETGQYGIVLTHKKDYERVLNDLARSLPDYQITEAESRKEFGY
;
A
#
# COMPACT_ATOMS: atom_id res chain seq x y z
N MET A 1 12.21 -2.16 12.68
CA MET A 1 13.01 -1.61 11.55
C MET A 1 14.03 -2.66 11.16
N THR A 2 14.38 -2.78 9.88
CA THR A 2 15.40 -3.73 9.43
C THR A 2 16.73 -3.00 9.24
N ALA A 3 17.84 -3.73 9.21
CA ALA A 3 19.17 -3.18 8.96
C ALA A 3 19.30 -2.46 7.59
N LYS A 4 18.32 -2.63 6.68
CA LYS A 4 18.33 -2.07 5.33
C LYS A 4 17.30 -0.95 5.14
N GLY A 5 16.39 -0.71 6.09
CA GLY A 5 15.25 0.16 5.84
C GLY A 5 14.05 -0.03 6.76
N ILE A 6 12.99 0.73 6.46
CA ILE A 6 11.64 0.42 6.94
C ILE A 6 11.00 -0.50 5.92
N TYR A 7 10.61 -1.69 6.36
CA TYR A 7 9.79 -2.60 5.58
C TYR A 7 8.61 -3.02 6.43
N TYR A 8 7.41 -2.92 5.87
CA TYR A 8 6.20 -3.39 6.50
C TYR A 8 5.32 -4.08 5.47
N THR A 9 4.61 -5.09 5.95
CA THR A 9 3.54 -5.72 5.19
C THR A 9 2.25 -5.02 5.55
N GLN A 10 1.54 -4.54 4.53
CA GLN A 10 0.16 -4.12 4.68
C GLN A 10 -0.71 -5.25 4.15
N GLN A 11 -1.45 -5.88 5.05
CA GLN A 11 -2.45 -6.86 4.70
C GLN A 11 -3.82 -6.17 4.71
N ASP A 12 -4.61 -6.44 3.68
CA ASP A 12 -6.01 -6.01 3.67
C ASP A 12 -6.71 -6.55 4.92
N LYS A 13 -7.41 -5.68 5.65
CA LYS A 13 -8.21 -6.07 6.84
C LYS A 13 -9.53 -6.75 6.48
N ILE A 14 -9.71 -7.12 5.22
CA ILE A 14 -10.94 -7.74 4.74
C ILE A 14 -10.95 -9.20 5.25
N PRO A 15 -11.99 -9.63 5.97
CA PRO A 15 -12.05 -10.98 6.51
C PRO A 15 -12.20 -12.01 5.39
N GLU A 16 -11.62 -13.20 5.58
CA GLU A 16 -11.65 -14.29 4.57
C GLU A 16 -13.08 -14.66 4.14
N VAL A 17 -14.05 -14.54 5.06
CA VAL A 17 -15.47 -14.78 4.78
C VAL A 17 -16.01 -13.89 3.65
N ALA A 18 -15.55 -12.64 3.55
CA ALA A 18 -15.99 -11.73 2.49
C ALA A 18 -15.46 -12.18 1.12
N TYR A 19 -14.22 -12.66 1.05
CA TYR A 19 -13.66 -13.24 -0.17
C TYR A 19 -14.39 -14.52 -0.56
N THR A 20 -14.78 -15.37 0.40
CA THR A 20 -15.56 -16.58 0.12
C THR A 20 -16.94 -16.26 -0.43
N ILE A 21 -17.65 -15.29 0.16
CA ILE A 21 -18.97 -14.84 -0.34
C ILE A 21 -18.84 -14.26 -1.75
N ALA A 22 -17.85 -13.39 -1.97
CA ALA A 22 -17.59 -12.80 -3.28
C ALA A 22 -17.34 -13.88 -4.35
N ARG A 23 -16.49 -14.87 -4.04
CA ARG A 23 -16.22 -16.00 -4.94
C ARG A 23 -17.48 -16.83 -5.22
N GLY A 24 -18.32 -17.06 -4.20
CA GLY A 24 -19.60 -17.74 -4.36
C GLY A 24 -20.54 -17.00 -5.32
N ILE A 25 -20.70 -15.68 -5.14
CA ILE A 25 -21.53 -14.84 -6.01
C ILE A 25 -21.00 -14.86 -7.45
N GLY A 26 -19.68 -14.72 -7.64
CA GLY A 26 -19.10 -14.80 -8.98
C GLY A 26 -19.33 -16.17 -9.64
N GLY A 27 -19.25 -17.27 -8.89
CA GLY A 27 -19.55 -18.60 -9.41
C GLY A 27 -20.98 -18.73 -9.90
N LEU A 28 -21.94 -18.23 -9.12
CA LEU A 28 -23.37 -18.21 -9.50
C LEU A 28 -23.61 -17.38 -10.76
N LEU A 29 -22.96 -16.22 -10.89
CA LEU A 29 -23.08 -15.38 -12.09
C LEU A 29 -22.51 -16.06 -13.34
N ILE A 30 -21.37 -16.75 -13.23
CA ILE A 30 -20.79 -17.50 -14.35
C ILE A 30 -21.75 -18.60 -14.82
N VAL A 31 -22.25 -19.41 -13.88
CA VAL A 31 -23.18 -20.51 -14.18
C VAL A 31 -24.46 -19.96 -14.82
N GLY A 32 -25.02 -18.88 -14.26
CA GLY A 32 -26.19 -18.21 -14.82
C GLY A 32 -25.97 -17.72 -16.25
N SER A 33 -24.81 -17.11 -16.54
CA SER A 33 -24.48 -16.66 -17.90
C SER A 33 -24.32 -17.83 -18.89
N ILE A 34 -23.75 -18.96 -18.48
CA ILE A 34 -23.65 -20.15 -19.35
C ILE A 34 -25.05 -20.69 -19.69
N ILE A 35 -25.94 -20.77 -18.70
CA ILE A 35 -27.33 -21.20 -18.91
C ILE A 35 -28.05 -20.23 -19.86
N ALA A 36 -27.88 -18.92 -19.67
CA ALA A 36 -28.49 -17.90 -20.52
C ALA A 36 -28.05 -18.03 -21.98
N VAL A 37 -26.75 -18.28 -22.24
CA VAL A 37 -26.23 -18.52 -23.59
C VAL A 37 -26.79 -19.82 -24.18
N GLY A 38 -26.92 -20.87 -23.37
CA GLY A 38 -27.52 -22.14 -23.82
C GLY A 38 -28.99 -22.03 -24.22
N LEU A 39 -29.76 -21.17 -23.53
CA LEU A 39 -31.20 -21.01 -23.77
C LEU A 39 -31.54 -19.96 -24.82
N VAL A 40 -30.89 -18.80 -24.77
CA VAL A 40 -31.20 -17.62 -25.61
C VAL A 40 -30.25 -17.51 -26.81
N GLY A 41 -29.19 -18.32 -26.82
CA GLY A 41 -28.17 -18.32 -27.86
C GLY A 41 -27.06 -17.28 -27.64
N PRO A 42 -26.13 -17.15 -28.59
CA PRO A 42 -24.94 -16.32 -28.46
C PRO A 42 -25.24 -14.82 -28.23
N LEU A 43 -26.42 -14.34 -28.64
CA LEU A 43 -26.84 -12.95 -28.46
C LEU A 43 -26.90 -12.53 -26.99
N ALA A 44 -27.10 -13.49 -26.07
CA ALA A 44 -27.09 -13.22 -24.62
C ALA A 44 -25.74 -12.63 -24.13
N LEU A 45 -24.65 -12.90 -24.84
CA LEU A 45 -23.33 -12.34 -24.52
C LEU A 45 -23.25 -10.82 -24.73
N ALA A 46 -24.10 -10.24 -25.59
CA ALA A 46 -24.12 -8.79 -25.83
C ALA A 46 -24.53 -7.98 -24.58
N GLY A 47 -25.16 -8.62 -23.59
CA GLY A 47 -25.43 -8.04 -22.26
C GLY A 47 -24.76 -8.80 -21.13
N ALA A 48 -25.01 -10.11 -21.02
CA ALA A 48 -24.54 -10.94 -19.90
C ALA A 48 -23.03 -11.25 -19.95
N GLY A 49 -22.36 -11.01 -21.08
CA GLY A 49 -20.93 -11.28 -21.26
C GLY A 49 -20.04 -10.44 -20.34
N ALA A 50 -20.32 -9.15 -20.20
CA ALA A 50 -19.56 -8.27 -19.30
C ALA A 50 -19.67 -8.70 -17.82
N GLY A 51 -20.88 -9.13 -17.42
CA GLY A 51 -21.13 -9.71 -16.09
C GLY A 51 -20.36 -11.00 -15.86
N ALA A 52 -20.29 -11.89 -16.85
CA ALA A 52 -19.51 -13.12 -16.76
C ALA A 52 -18.01 -12.85 -16.60
N PHE A 53 -17.43 -11.94 -17.38
CA PHE A 53 -16.01 -11.57 -17.27
C PHE A 53 -15.67 -10.92 -15.92
N MET A 54 -16.56 -10.07 -15.40
CA MET A 54 -16.40 -9.49 -14.07
C MET A 54 -16.50 -10.57 -12.99
N ALA A 55 -17.45 -11.50 -13.13
CA ALA A 55 -17.60 -12.63 -12.22
C ALA A 55 -16.36 -13.54 -12.19
N PHE A 56 -15.71 -13.79 -13.33
CA PHE A 56 -14.42 -14.51 -13.39
C PHE A 56 -13.30 -13.83 -12.61
N LYS A 57 -13.28 -12.49 -12.59
CA LYS A 57 -12.33 -11.73 -11.75
C LYS A 57 -12.66 -11.87 -10.27
N ILE A 58 -13.93 -11.78 -9.92
CA ILE A 58 -14.40 -11.87 -8.53
C ILE A 58 -14.15 -13.29 -7.95
N THR A 59 -14.37 -14.35 -8.72
CA THR A 59 -14.10 -15.74 -8.30
C THR A 59 -12.63 -16.04 -8.07
N ASN A 60 -11.73 -15.23 -8.62
CA ASN A 60 -10.30 -15.35 -8.42
C ASN A 60 -9.74 -14.32 -7.43
N MET A 61 -10.60 -13.58 -6.74
CA MET A 61 -10.18 -12.60 -5.74
C MET A 61 -9.59 -13.30 -4.52
N LYS A 62 -8.45 -12.78 -4.06
CA LYS A 62 -7.68 -13.31 -2.92
C LYS A 62 -7.21 -12.14 -2.05
N PRO A 63 -6.98 -12.37 -0.75
CA PRO A 63 -6.32 -11.39 0.10
C PRO A 63 -4.99 -10.98 -0.53
N ARG A 64 -4.73 -9.67 -0.63
CA ARG A 64 -3.46 -9.15 -1.12
C ARG A 64 -2.59 -8.75 0.06
N VAL A 65 -1.32 -9.10 -0.03
CA VAL A 65 -0.28 -8.64 0.89
C VAL A 65 0.61 -7.69 0.13
N PHE A 66 0.55 -6.42 0.50
CA PHE A 66 1.42 -5.40 -0.07
C PHE A 66 2.69 -5.31 0.77
N HIS A 67 3.82 -5.46 0.11
CA HIS A 67 5.13 -5.25 0.73
C HIS A 67 5.55 -3.82 0.41
N ILE A 68 5.55 -2.97 1.43
CA ILE A 68 5.95 -1.57 1.28
C ILE A 68 7.25 -1.39 2.05
N GLY A 69 8.20 -0.69 1.43
CA GLY A 69 9.43 -0.36 2.11
C GLY A 69 10.11 0.89 1.57
N CYS A 70 10.92 1.47 2.44
CA CYS A 70 11.88 2.52 2.14
C CYS A 70 13.27 1.96 2.49
N GLN A 71 14.12 1.77 1.48
CA GLN A 71 15.51 1.36 1.70
C GLN A 71 16.34 2.55 2.15
N PHE A 72 17.38 2.30 2.95
CA PHE A 72 18.38 3.29 3.32
C PHE A 72 19.71 2.88 2.68
N LYS A 73 20.04 3.42 1.50
CA LYS A 73 21.32 3.23 0.80
C LYS A 73 22.07 4.56 0.70
N GLY A 74 22.93 4.85 1.69
CA GLY A 74 23.90 5.95 1.62
C GLY A 74 23.49 7.19 2.42
N TYR A 75 23.59 8.36 1.78
CA TYR A 75 23.39 9.69 2.37
C TYR A 75 21.90 10.09 2.33
N GLY A 76 21.35 10.56 3.46
CA GLY A 76 19.95 10.95 3.55
C GLY A 76 19.71 12.17 4.44
N GLY A 77 18.52 12.75 4.32
CA GLY A 77 18.03 13.80 5.22
C GLY A 77 16.86 13.28 6.04
N LEU A 78 16.86 13.62 7.33
CA LEU A 78 15.73 13.49 8.22
C LEU A 78 15.09 14.87 8.38
N SER A 79 13.80 14.96 8.12
CA SER A 79 13.01 16.16 8.28
C SER A 79 11.99 15.93 9.38
N ILE A 80 12.07 16.69 10.47
CA ILE A 80 11.21 16.50 11.63
C ILE A 80 10.08 17.54 11.65
N PHE A 81 8.87 17.05 11.94
CA PHE A 81 7.66 17.84 12.12
C PHE A 81 7.12 17.55 13.54
N ARG A 82 7.52 18.35 14.52
CA ARG A 82 7.21 18.06 15.94
C ARG A 82 5.72 18.15 16.26
N ASP A 83 4.99 19.06 15.63
CA ASP A 83 3.56 19.28 15.89
C ASP A 83 2.69 18.07 15.57
N VAL A 84 3.09 17.30 14.55
CA VAL A 84 2.37 16.10 14.11
C VAL A 84 3.13 14.82 14.44
N TYR A 85 4.22 14.91 15.20
CA TYR A 85 5.13 13.80 15.51
C TYR A 85 5.54 13.02 14.25
N GLY A 86 5.77 13.76 13.16
CA GLY A 86 6.08 13.25 11.84
C GLY A 86 7.57 13.32 11.56
N ILE A 87 8.11 12.26 10.96
CA ILE A 87 9.52 12.17 10.55
C ILE A 87 9.53 11.82 9.07
N LYS A 88 9.97 12.75 8.23
CA LYS A 88 10.19 12.50 6.80
C LYS A 88 11.63 12.07 6.58
N ILE A 89 11.79 11.04 5.78
CA ILE A 89 13.08 10.46 5.41
C ILE A 89 13.23 10.72 3.91
N ILE A 90 14.34 11.33 3.52
CA ILE A 90 14.68 11.61 2.13
C ILE A 90 16.03 11.02 1.86
N GLU A 91 16.12 10.06 0.95
CA GLU A 91 17.39 9.57 0.47
C GLU A 91 17.90 10.45 -0.69
N MET A 92 19.21 10.64 -0.77
CA MET A 92 19.87 11.38 -1.86
C MET A 92 20.91 10.49 -2.58
N PRO A 93 21.10 10.65 -3.90
CA PRO A 93 20.51 11.67 -4.78
C PRO A 93 19.04 11.40 -5.15
N ARG A 94 18.25 12.47 -5.36
CA ARG A 94 16.79 12.41 -5.64
C ARG A 94 16.39 11.61 -6.89
N GLU A 95 17.34 11.36 -7.80
CA GLU A 95 17.12 10.59 -9.04
C GLU A 95 16.87 9.11 -8.78
N THR A 96 17.42 8.57 -7.69
CA THR A 96 17.29 7.16 -7.28
C THR A 96 16.78 7.00 -5.84
N GLY A 97 16.76 8.08 -5.06
CA GLY A 97 16.42 8.08 -3.65
C GLY A 97 14.95 7.80 -3.37
N GLN A 98 14.69 6.95 -2.39
CA GLN A 98 13.36 6.77 -1.83
C GLN A 98 13.05 7.84 -0.78
N TYR A 99 11.78 8.22 -0.67
CA TYR A 99 11.31 9.05 0.44
C TYR A 99 10.17 8.36 1.17
N GLY A 100 10.14 8.56 2.48
CA GLY A 100 9.12 8.00 3.36
C GLY A 100 8.70 9.03 4.40
N ILE A 101 7.48 8.92 4.90
CA ILE A 101 7.02 9.71 6.04
C ILE A 101 6.52 8.73 7.09
N VAL A 102 7.09 8.83 8.29
CA VAL A 102 6.71 8.06 9.46
C VAL A 102 5.94 8.99 10.38
N LEU A 103 4.68 8.65 10.62
CA LEU A 103 3.87 9.29 11.65
C LEU A 103 3.96 8.45 12.90
N THR A 104 4.31 9.08 14.02
CA THR A 104 4.52 8.40 15.30
C THR A 104 3.56 8.93 16.35
N HIS A 105 3.34 8.13 17.39
CA HIS A 105 2.65 8.62 18.58
C HIS A 105 3.63 9.42 19.45
N LYS A 106 3.15 10.46 20.16
CA LYS A 106 3.98 11.34 21.00
C LYS A 106 4.94 10.59 21.93
N LYS A 107 4.48 9.48 22.51
CA LYS A 107 5.25 8.66 23.47
C LYS A 107 6.43 7.92 22.82
N ASP A 108 6.34 7.61 21.53
CA ASP A 108 7.31 6.80 20.81
C ASP A 108 8.20 7.64 19.88
N TYR A 109 7.87 8.92 19.68
CA TYR A 109 8.54 9.83 18.75
C TYR A 109 10.07 9.82 18.91
N GLU A 110 10.56 10.10 20.13
CA GLU A 110 12.00 10.15 20.41
C GLU A 110 12.69 8.80 20.18
N ARG A 111 12.01 7.70 20.50
CA ARG A 111 12.53 6.35 20.25
C ARG A 111 12.69 6.09 18.76
N VAL A 112 11.64 6.37 17.98
CA VAL A 112 11.64 6.14 16.52
C VAL A 112 12.65 7.05 15.82
N LEU A 113 12.77 8.30 16.26
CA LEU A 113 13.77 9.24 15.73
C LEU A 113 15.19 8.73 15.96
N ASN A 114 15.50 8.26 17.17
CA ASN A 114 16.80 7.69 17.50
C ASN A 114 17.09 6.41 16.70
N ASP A 115 16.11 5.53 16.53
CA ASP A 115 16.25 4.31 15.73
C ASP A 115 16.52 4.62 14.25
N LEU A 116 15.88 5.68 13.71
CA LEU A 116 16.11 6.18 12.35
C LEU A 116 17.49 6.79 12.18
N ALA A 117 17.90 7.66 13.11
CA ALA A 117 19.20 8.29 13.12
C ALA A 117 20.35 7.26 13.15
N ARG A 118 20.21 6.16 13.91
CA ARG A 118 21.20 5.08 13.93
C ARG A 118 21.25 4.25 12.65
N SER A 119 20.14 4.19 11.92
CA SER A 119 20.02 3.38 10.70
C SER A 119 20.54 4.10 9.46
N LEU A 120 20.80 5.41 9.55
CA LEU A 120 21.32 6.24 8.47
C LEU A 120 22.79 6.59 8.76
N PRO A 121 23.76 6.11 7.95
CA PRO A 121 25.18 6.31 8.22
C PRO A 121 25.62 7.77 8.11
N ASP A 122 25.00 8.56 7.24
CA ASP A 122 25.18 10.01 7.15
C ASP A 122 23.81 10.68 7.00
N TYR A 123 23.41 11.49 7.99
CA TYR A 123 22.14 12.21 7.97
C TYR A 123 22.24 13.67 8.38
N GLN A 124 21.43 14.52 7.75
CA GLN A 124 21.14 15.88 8.22
C GLN A 124 19.73 15.94 8.81
N ILE A 125 19.58 16.50 10.01
CA ILE A 125 18.27 16.80 10.58
C ILE A 125 17.88 18.23 10.20
N THR A 126 16.74 18.38 9.54
CA THR A 126 16.10 19.68 9.31
C THR A 126 14.78 19.71 10.06
N GLU A 127 14.65 20.64 11.00
CA GLU A 127 13.38 20.92 11.66
C GLU A 127 12.54 21.85 10.78
N ALA A 128 11.27 21.50 10.61
CA ALA A 128 10.32 22.30 9.85
C ALA A 128 8.95 22.25 10.52
N GLU A 129 8.31 23.41 10.64
CA GLU A 129 6.94 23.55 11.16
C GLU A 129 5.91 23.07 10.12
N SER A 130 6.23 23.15 8.83
CA SER A 130 5.28 22.83 7.76
C SER A 130 5.94 22.27 6.51
N ARG A 131 5.20 21.43 5.75
CA ARG A 131 5.65 20.94 4.42
C ARG A 131 6.05 22.08 3.47
N LYS A 132 5.51 23.30 3.67
CA LYS A 132 5.83 24.49 2.87
C LYS A 132 7.26 25.02 3.08
N GLU A 133 7.88 24.75 4.22
CA GLU A 133 9.23 25.22 4.54
C GLU A 133 10.34 24.46 3.81
N PHE A 134 9.99 23.33 3.19
CA PHE A 134 10.90 22.56 2.34
C PHE A 134 11.04 23.07 0.90
N GLY A 135 10.45 24.24 0.58
CA GLY A 135 10.69 24.97 -0.68
C GLY A 135 10.05 24.35 -1.92
N TYR A 136 8.82 23.83 -1.80
CA TYR A 136 7.98 23.48 -2.97
C TYR A 136 7.14 24.66 -3.42
#